data_AF-A0A9E1PTE8-F1
#
_entry.id   AF-A0A9E1PTE8-F1
#
_cell.length_a   1.000
_cell.length_b   1.000
_cell.length_c   1.000
_cell.angle_alpha   90.00
_cell.angle_beta   90.00
_cell.angle_gamma   90.00
#
_symmetry.space_group_name_H-M   'P 1'
#
loop_
_entity.id
_entity.type
_entity.pdbx_description
1 polymer ?
#
loop_
_entity_poly.entity_id
_entity_poly.type
_entity_poly.pdbx_seq_one_letter_code
_entity_poly.pdbx_strand_id
1 'polypeptide(L)'
;MTRLVLVRREQVLKGGQPLAFLIGLVFAMLIGVVLLLISGHDPLAIYGRMVEASLGSPRAWSITLNRAVPLGLAGLAVAVAGSMGLWNIGAEGQILAGAMMAAWVARLGEGWASPLLITAMLVAAVVGGALLASGP
;
A
#
# COMPACT_ATOMS: atom_id res chain seq x y z
N MET A 1 43.87 15.02 -14.21
CA MET A 1 43.19 13.80 -13.76
C MET A 1 42.02 14.19 -12.88
N THR A 2 40.78 14.07 -13.35
CA THR A 2 39.60 14.46 -12.57
C THR A 2 39.29 13.38 -11.55
N ARG A 3 39.46 13.69 -10.25
CA ARG A 3 39.19 12.75 -9.16
C ARG A 3 37.68 12.71 -8.92
N LEU A 4 37.03 11.60 -9.28
CA LEU A 4 35.62 11.38 -8.96
C LEU A 4 35.48 11.26 -7.44
N VAL A 5 34.69 12.13 -6.82
CA VAL A 5 34.37 12.12 -5.39
C VAL A 5 32.87 11.91 -5.26
N LEU A 6 32.47 10.85 -4.55
CA LEU A 6 31.08 10.61 -4.20
C LEU A 6 30.69 11.56 -3.06
N VAL A 7 29.89 12.57 -3.38
CA VAL A 7 29.35 13.53 -2.41
C VAL A 7 27.91 13.14 -2.08
N ARG A 8 27.54 13.20 -0.79
CA ARG A 8 26.15 12.98 -0.36
C ARG A 8 25.26 14.01 -1.04
N ARG A 9 24.21 13.54 -1.71
CA ARG A 9 23.28 14.41 -2.39
C ARG A 9 22.29 15.00 -1.39
N GLU A 10 22.34 16.31 -1.19
CA GLU A 10 21.41 17.03 -0.30
C GLU A 10 20.07 17.34 -0.98
N GLN A 11 20.08 17.47 -2.31
CA GLN A 11 18.89 17.72 -3.11
C GLN A 11 18.49 16.49 -3.91
N VAL A 12 17.21 16.14 -3.83
CA VAL A 12 16.62 15.10 -4.66
C VAL A 12 16.66 15.57 -6.13
N LEU A 13 17.03 14.68 -7.04
CA LEU A 13 16.93 14.94 -8.48
C LEU A 13 15.51 15.39 -8.83
N LYS A 14 15.37 16.44 -9.64
CA LYS A 14 14.08 16.77 -10.26
C LYS A 14 13.65 15.57 -11.11
N GLY A 15 12.53 14.93 -10.75
CA GLY A 15 12.05 13.69 -11.38
C GLY A 15 12.78 12.40 -10.93
N GLY A 16 13.70 12.47 -9.97
CA GLY A 16 14.47 11.31 -9.52
C GLY A 16 13.64 10.25 -8.80
N GLN A 17 12.59 10.66 -8.07
CA GLN A 17 11.70 9.74 -7.36
C GLN A 17 10.89 8.83 -8.30
N PRO A 18 10.13 9.33 -9.29
CA PRO A 18 9.41 8.46 -10.22
C PRO A 18 10.37 7.62 -11.08
N LEU A 19 11.54 8.17 -11.44
CA LEU A 19 12.56 7.40 -12.15
C LEU A 19 13.10 6.23 -11.31
N ALA A 20 13.44 6.48 -10.04
CA ALA A 20 13.90 5.44 -9.13
C ALA A 20 12.83 4.35 -8.92
N PHE A 21 11.56 4.76 -8.80
CA PHE A 21 10.42 3.84 -8.73
C PHE A 21 10.32 2.97 -10.00
N LEU A 22 10.37 3.57 -11.18
CA LEU A 22 10.29 2.85 -12.46
C LEU A 22 11.45 1.86 -12.62
N ILE A 23 12.68 2.27 -12.29
CA ILE A 23 13.84 1.39 -12.31
C ILE A 23 13.62 0.21 -11.35
N GLY A 24 13.20 0.48 -10.11
CA GLY A 24 12.92 -0.56 -9.13
C GLY A 24 11.82 -1.53 -9.57
N LEU A 25 10.75 -1.00 -10.18
CA LEU A 25 9.65 -1.81 -10.73
C LEU A 25 10.14 -2.75 -11.83
N VAL A 26 10.93 -2.24 -12.79
CA VAL A 26 11.50 -3.06 -13.86
C VAL A 26 12.42 -4.15 -13.29
N PHE A 27 13.29 -3.80 -12.34
CA PHE A 27 14.16 -4.79 -11.69
C PHE A 27 13.36 -5.87 -10.94
N ALA A 28 12.31 -5.49 -10.20
CA ALA A 28 11.43 -6.42 -9.51
C ALA A 28 10.74 -7.38 -10.50
N MET A 29 10.26 -6.87 -11.64
CA MET A 29 9.71 -7.70 -12.71
C MET A 29 10.76 -8.63 -13.30
N LEU A 30 11.98 -8.16 -13.58
CA LEU A 30 13.05 -9.01 -14.11
C LEU A 30 13.42 -10.15 -13.15
N ILE A 31 13.53 -9.84 -11.86
CA ILE A 31 13.75 -10.87 -10.83
C ILE A 31 12.60 -11.87 -10.83
N GLY A 32 11.35 -11.38 -10.90
CA GLY A 32 10.17 -12.24 -11.00
C GLY A 32 10.21 -13.18 -12.21
N VAL A 33 10.62 -12.68 -13.39
CA VAL A 33 10.83 -13.50 -14.59
C VAL A 33 11.85 -14.61 -14.34
N VAL A 34 12.99 -14.28 -13.75
CA VAL A 34 14.04 -15.27 -13.41
C VAL A 34 13.48 -16.35 -12.48
N LEU A 35 12.75 -15.97 -11.43
CA LEU A 35 12.14 -16.91 -10.49
C LEU A 35 11.10 -17.83 -11.15
N LEU A 36 10.27 -17.28 -12.05
CA LEU A 36 9.28 -18.06 -12.79
C LEU A 36 9.94 -19.07 -13.73
N LEU A 37 10.98 -18.67 -14.44
CA LEU A 37 11.74 -19.56 -15.32
C LEU A 37 12.43 -20.68 -14.54
N ILE A 38 13.06 -20.37 -13.40
CA ILE A 38 13.65 -21.39 -12.50
C ILE A 38 12.58 -22.36 -11.99
N SER A 39 11.37 -21.87 -11.76
CA SER A 39 10.22 -22.67 -11.33
C SER A 39 9.53 -23.43 -12.47
N GLY A 40 10.03 -23.33 -13.71
CA GLY A 40 9.46 -24.00 -14.89
C GLY A 40 8.14 -23.42 -15.41
N HIS A 41 7.81 -22.18 -15.05
CA HIS A 41 6.58 -21.49 -15.48
C HIS A 41 6.89 -20.48 -16.59
N ASP A 42 5.98 -20.34 -17.56
CA ASP A 42 6.07 -19.30 -18.60
C ASP A 42 5.77 -17.90 -18.01
N PRO A 43 6.75 -16.98 -17.95
CA PRO A 43 6.57 -15.66 -17.36
C PRO A 43 5.54 -14.81 -18.11
N LEU A 44 5.46 -14.92 -19.44
CA LEU A 44 4.51 -14.13 -20.22
C LEU A 44 3.07 -14.54 -19.91
N ALA A 45 2.80 -15.86 -19.86
CA ALA A 45 1.49 -16.36 -19.46
C ALA A 45 1.11 -15.94 -18.04
N ILE A 46 2.03 -16.04 -17.07
CA ILE A 46 1.77 -15.66 -15.68
C ILE A 46 1.50 -14.15 -15.55
N TYR A 47 2.32 -13.30 -16.16
CA TYR A 47 2.09 -11.86 -16.11
C TYR A 47 0.81 -11.44 -16.85
N GLY A 48 0.48 -12.09 -17.97
CA GLY A 48 -0.80 -11.92 -18.63
C GLY A 48 -1.97 -12.24 -17.70
N ARG A 49 -1.90 -13.36 -16.98
CA ARG A 49 -2.89 -13.74 -15.96
C ARG A 49 -2.96 -12.75 -14.80
N MET A 50 -1.83 -12.21 -14.35
CA MET A 50 -1.82 -11.21 -13.28
C MET A 50 -2.55 -9.92 -13.71
N VAL A 51 -2.34 -9.46 -14.94
CA VAL A 51 -3.05 -8.30 -15.49
C VAL A 51 -4.55 -8.58 -15.61
N GLU A 52 -4.92 -9.74 -16.16
CA GLU A 52 -6.33 -10.15 -16.28
C GLU A 52 -7.02 -10.25 -14.91
N ALA A 53 -6.36 -10.87 -13.93
CA ALA A 53 -6.88 -11.01 -12.57
C ALA A 53 -6.98 -9.68 -11.81
N SER A 54 -6.19 -8.68 -12.19
CA SER A 54 -6.17 -7.37 -11.52
C SER A 54 -7.07 -6.34 -12.21
N LEU A 55 -7.16 -6.36 -13.54
CA LEU A 55 -7.77 -5.30 -14.36
C LEU A 55 -8.79 -5.81 -15.40
N GLY A 56 -8.92 -7.12 -15.58
CA GLY A 56 -9.69 -7.72 -16.69
C GLY A 56 -11.23 -7.67 -16.54
N SER A 57 -11.75 -7.29 -15.37
CA SER A 57 -13.19 -7.16 -15.15
C SER A 57 -13.52 -6.13 -14.05
N PRO A 58 -14.76 -5.62 -13.98
CA PRO A 58 -15.17 -4.73 -12.88
C PRO A 58 -14.95 -5.33 -11.48
N ARG A 59 -15.10 -6.65 -11.35
CA ARG A 59 -14.81 -7.37 -10.10
C ARG A 59 -13.32 -7.42 -9.80
N ALA A 60 -12.48 -7.67 -10.80
CA ALA A 60 -11.03 -7.62 -10.66
C ALA A 60 -10.56 -6.24 -10.18
N TRP A 61 -11.10 -5.18 -10.79
CA TRP A 61 -10.86 -3.80 -10.34
C TRP A 61 -11.26 -3.56 -8.89
N SER A 62 -12.45 -4.03 -8.49
CA SER A 62 -12.91 -3.90 -7.10
C SER A 62 -11.95 -4.60 -6.12
N ILE A 63 -11.49 -5.81 -6.44
CA ILE A 63 -10.52 -6.55 -5.60
C ILE A 63 -9.19 -5.79 -5.52
N THR A 64 -8.69 -5.30 -6.65
CA THR A 64 -7.45 -4.53 -6.73
C THR A 64 -7.54 -3.26 -5.89
N LEU A 65 -8.60 -2.47 -6.04
CA LEU A 65 -8.80 -1.23 -5.28
C LEU A 65 -9.00 -1.49 -3.79
N ASN A 66 -9.77 -2.52 -3.42
CA ASN A 66 -9.97 -2.90 -2.02
C ASN A 66 -8.65 -3.23 -1.30
N ARG A 67 -7.65 -3.75 -2.03
CA ARG A 67 -6.31 -4.02 -1.48
C ARG A 67 -5.38 -2.81 -1.59
N ALA A 68 -5.41 -2.10 -2.70
CA ALA A 68 -4.49 -1.00 -2.99
C ALA A 68 -4.78 0.24 -2.15
N VAL A 69 -6.06 0.56 -1.91
CA VAL A 69 -6.44 1.79 -1.18
C VAL A 69 -5.90 1.79 0.26
N PRO A 70 -6.10 0.73 1.08
CA PRO A 70 -5.53 0.70 2.44
C PRO A 70 -4.00 0.81 2.45
N LEU A 71 -3.32 0.11 1.53
CA LEU A 71 -1.85 0.14 1.43
C LEU A 71 -1.33 1.51 0.98
N GLY A 72 -2.01 2.16 0.02
CA GLY A 72 -1.68 3.50 -0.43
C GLY A 72 -1.86 4.55 0.67
N LEU A 73 -2.96 4.47 1.42
CA LEU A 73 -3.21 5.35 2.58
C LEU A 73 -2.18 5.11 3.70
N ALA A 74 -1.78 3.86 3.93
CA ALA A 74 -0.73 3.53 4.90
C ALA A 74 0.63 4.11 4.48
N GLY A 75 1.00 3.97 3.20
CA GLY A 75 2.21 4.59 2.64
C GLY A 75 2.19 6.12 2.77
N LEU A 76 1.04 6.75 2.54
CA LEU A 76 0.85 8.18 2.76
C LEU A 76 1.01 8.57 4.24
N ALA A 77 0.42 7.80 5.16
CA ALA A 77 0.54 8.03 6.60
C ALA A 77 2.00 7.93 7.07
N VAL A 78 2.74 6.92 6.58
CA VAL A 78 4.17 6.76 6.86
C VAL A 78 4.99 7.91 6.24
N ALA A 79 4.67 8.36 5.03
CA ALA A 79 5.34 9.48 4.40
C ALA A 79 5.13 10.80 5.18
N VAL A 80 3.92 11.03 5.69
CA VAL A 80 3.60 12.19 6.54
C VAL A 80 4.32 12.10 7.89
N ALA A 81 4.35 10.93 8.54
CA ALA A 81 5.11 10.74 9.77
C ALA A 81 6.62 10.97 9.55
N GLY A 82 7.16 10.39 8.47
CA GLY A 82 8.57 10.50 8.11
C GLY A 82 9.01 11.93 7.78
N SER A 83 8.12 12.76 7.21
CA SER A 83 8.43 14.18 6.97
C SER A 83 8.56 15.00 8.26
N MET A 84 7.96 14.53 9.36
CA MET A 84 8.11 15.11 10.70
C MET A 84 9.28 14.49 11.49
N GLY A 85 10.05 13.57 10.88
CA GLY A 85 11.11 12.83 11.56
C GLY A 85 10.62 11.71 12.48
N LEU A 86 9.32 11.36 12.40
CA LEU A 86 8.72 10.28 13.17
C LEU A 86 8.82 8.97 12.39
N TRP A 87 9.10 7.88 13.10
CA TRP A 87 9.12 6.53 12.54
C TRP A 87 7.81 5.80 12.85
N ASN A 88 6.98 5.57 11.83
CA ASN A 88 5.74 4.80 11.99
C ASN A 88 5.94 3.33 11.55
N ILE A 89 6.38 2.47 12.47
CA ILE A 89 6.57 1.03 12.22
C ILE A 89 5.24 0.25 12.36
N GLY A 90 4.30 0.75 13.16
CA GLY A 90 3.06 0.07 13.54
C GLY A 90 1.90 0.18 12.53
N ALA A 91 2.15 0.62 11.29
CA ALA A 91 1.09 0.88 10.31
C ALA A 91 0.21 -0.34 10.03
N GLU A 92 0.77 -1.55 9.94
CA GLU A 92 0.00 -2.79 9.74
C GLU A 92 -0.97 -3.05 10.91
N GLY A 93 -0.51 -2.86 12.14
CA GLY A 93 -1.34 -2.96 13.34
C GLY A 93 -2.46 -1.92 13.35
N GLN A 94 -2.17 -0.68 12.94
CA GLN A 94 -3.17 0.40 12.86
C GLN A 94 -4.28 0.08 11.84
N ILE A 95 -3.90 -0.49 10.68
CA ILE A 95 -4.87 -0.97 9.68
C ILE A 95 -5.75 -2.06 10.28
N LEU A 96 -5.15 -3.07 10.92
CA LEU A 96 -5.87 -4.19 11.54
C LEU A 96 -6.83 -3.72 12.65
N ALA A 97 -6.37 -2.87 13.56
CA ALA A 97 -7.18 -2.31 14.63
C ALA A 97 -8.36 -1.48 14.08
N GLY A 98 -8.12 -0.67 13.05
CA GLY A 98 -9.17 0.06 12.36
C GLY A 98 -10.18 -0.88 11.70
N ALA A 99 -9.71 -1.94 11.02
CA ALA A 99 -10.59 -2.93 10.39
C ALA A 99 -11.45 -3.67 11.43
N MET A 100 -10.89 -4.05 12.58
CA MET A 100 -11.61 -4.69 13.67
C MET A 100 -12.72 -3.78 14.22
N MET A 101 -12.42 -2.51 14.47
CA MET A 101 -13.41 -1.56 14.98
C MET A 101 -14.51 -1.26 13.95
N ALA A 102 -14.15 -1.15 12.67
CA ALA A 102 -15.14 -1.00 11.60
C ALA A 102 -16.06 -2.23 11.50
N ALA A 103 -15.50 -3.44 11.57
CA ALA A 103 -16.28 -4.68 11.55
C ALA A 103 -17.21 -4.81 12.77
N TRP A 104 -16.73 -4.38 13.94
CA TRP A 104 -17.55 -4.33 15.16
C TRP A 104 -18.76 -3.40 14.99
N VAL A 105 -18.56 -2.19 14.48
CA VAL A 105 -19.66 -1.25 14.19
C VAL A 105 -20.59 -1.77 13.09
N ALA A 106 -20.05 -2.41 12.06
CA ALA A 106 -20.86 -3.03 11.01
C ALA A 106 -21.85 -4.07 11.59
N ARG A 107 -21.39 -4.86 12.57
CA ARG A 107 -22.20 -5.87 13.24
C ARG A 107 -23.27 -5.29 14.16
N LEU A 108 -22.98 -4.17 14.82
CA LEU A 108 -23.93 -3.46 15.70
C LEU A 108 -24.97 -2.67 14.89
N GLY A 109 -24.58 -2.18 13.71
CA GLY A 109 -25.43 -1.38 12.84
C GLY A 109 -26.30 -2.19 11.87
N GLU A 110 -26.58 -3.45 12.18
CA GLU A 110 -27.54 -4.25 11.41
C GLU A 110 -28.90 -3.52 11.33
N GLY A 111 -29.36 -3.24 10.10
CA GLY A 111 -30.59 -2.49 9.85
C GLY A 111 -30.45 -0.97 9.79
N TRP A 112 -29.25 -0.40 10.00
CA TRP A 112 -29.01 1.03 9.81
C TRP A 112 -29.04 1.40 8.33
N ALA A 113 -29.41 2.65 8.03
CA ALA A 113 -29.31 3.20 6.68
C ALA A 113 -27.85 3.16 6.20
N SER A 114 -27.62 2.74 4.95
CA SER A 114 -26.25 2.51 4.43
C SER A 114 -25.30 3.70 4.59
N PRO A 115 -25.70 4.97 4.33
CA PRO A 115 -24.80 6.11 4.51
C PRO A 115 -24.36 6.29 5.97
N LEU A 116 -25.28 6.09 6.91
CA LEU A 116 -24.99 6.18 8.35
C LEU A 116 -24.05 5.06 8.78
N LEU A 117 -24.31 3.82 8.34
CA LEU A 117 -23.48 2.67 8.66
C LEU A 117 -22.04 2.84 8.18
N ILE A 118 -21.86 3.21 6.90
CA ILE A 118 -20.53 3.42 6.31
C ILE A 118 -19.80 4.54 7.04
N THR A 119 -20.47 5.65 7.35
CA THR A 119 -19.85 6.78 8.07
C THR A 119 -19.42 6.36 9.47
N ALA A 120 -20.28 5.63 10.21
CA ALA A 120 -19.94 5.14 11.55
C ALA A 120 -18.77 4.15 11.52
N MET A 121 -18.73 3.25 10.53
CA MET A 121 -17.60 2.33 10.32
C MET A 121 -16.29 3.08 10.07
N LEU A 122 -16.30 4.12 9.24
CA LEU A 122 -15.12 4.94 8.95
C LEU A 122 -14.60 5.66 10.21
N VAL A 123 -15.50 6.27 10.99
CA VAL A 123 -15.14 6.90 12.26
C VAL A 123 -14.53 5.89 13.23
N ALA A 124 -15.14 4.71 13.36
CA ALA A 124 -14.63 3.65 14.22
C ALA A 124 -13.26 3.14 13.77
N ALA A 125 -13.02 3.02 12.45
CA ALA A 125 -11.72 2.64 11.92
C ALA A 125 -10.63 3.65 12.29
N VAL A 126 -10.91 4.95 12.14
CA VAL A 126 -9.99 6.02 12.51
C VAL A 126 -9.69 5.97 14.00
N VAL A 127 -10.72 5.82 14.84
CA VAL A 127 -10.54 5.71 16.30
C VAL A 127 -9.73 4.49 16.68
N GLY A 128 -10.02 3.31 16.11
CA GLY A 128 -9.28 2.08 16.36
C GLY A 128 -7.80 2.18 16.01
N GLY A 129 -7.50 2.71 14.83
CA GLY A 129 -6.11 2.95 14.41
C GLY A 129 -5.39 3.97 15.29
N ALA A 130 -6.06 5.08 15.63
CA ALA A 130 -5.50 6.14 16.46
C ALA A 130 -5.22 5.70 17.90
N LEU A 131 -6.11 4.89 18.50
CA LEU A 131 -5.90 4.34 19.84
C LEU A 131 -4.64 3.47 19.89
N LEU A 132 -4.44 2.60 18.88
CA LEU A 132 -3.22 1.81 18.81
C LEU A 132 -1.97 2.68 18.62
N ALA A 133 -2.07 3.76 17.84
CA ALA A 133 -0.99 4.72 17.65
C ALA A 133 -0.66 5.54 18.91
N SER A 134 -1.59 5.63 19.87
CA SER A 134 -1.41 6.37 21.12
C SER A 134 -0.68 5.60 22.22
N GLY A 135 -0.44 4.30 22.01
CA GLY A 135 0.39 3.48 22.89
C GLY A 135 1.89 3.80 22.77
N PRO A 136 2.72 3.35 23.73
CA PRO A 136 4.17 3.45 23.64
C PRO A 136 4.76 2.67 22.47
#